data_AF-A0A7C2D7H3-F1
#
_entry.id   AF-A0A7C2D7H3-F1
#
_cell.length_a   1.000
_cell.length_b   1.000
_cell.length_c   1.000
_cell.angle_alpha   90.00
_cell.angle_beta   90.00
_cell.angle_gamma   90.00
#
_symmetry.space_group_name_H-M   'P 1'
#
loop_
_entity.id
_entity.type
_entity.pdbx_description
1 polymer ?
#
loop_
_entity_poly.entity_id
_entity_poly.type
_entity_poly.pdbx_seq_one_letter_code
_entity_poly.pdbx_strand_id
1 'polypeptide(L)'
;MEQPIAEGSCLVANKDLLTNGKLHLEAYEYAAAPVEALQALGKQLADAAIPDKPEFRFFRQKLERDLVVLSDTDFAFFAEHAMLVEPHVRINDETGAADPGGLFYTENLPPESILIAPLMASQVRNPKKKRGENGWMDAAAVIAKIRTAIDEKLLQVGGDATTGRGLLVARVVNGR
;
A
#
# COMPACT_ATOMS: atom_id res chain seq x y z
N MET A 1 3.14 -23.33 -16.42
CA MET A 1 2.71 -23.93 -15.13
C MET A 1 3.68 -23.38 -14.10
N GLU A 2 3.36 -22.25 -13.50
CA GLU A 2 4.16 -21.66 -12.42
C GLU A 2 4.00 -22.57 -11.19
N GLN A 3 5.11 -23.07 -10.66
CA GLN A 3 5.07 -23.81 -9.40
C GLN A 3 4.90 -22.80 -8.27
N PRO A 4 3.96 -23.03 -7.34
CA PRO A 4 3.80 -22.17 -6.17
C PRO A 4 5.06 -22.24 -5.29
N ILE A 5 5.39 -21.14 -4.62
CA ILE A 5 6.48 -21.07 -3.64
C ILE A 5 6.03 -21.85 -2.40
N ALA A 6 6.86 -22.78 -1.93
CA ALA A 6 6.59 -23.54 -0.71
C ALA A 6 6.78 -22.69 0.56
N GLU A 7 6.06 -23.03 1.62
CA GLU A 7 6.22 -22.41 2.94
C GLU A 7 7.67 -22.50 3.43
N GLY A 8 8.15 -21.44 4.10
CA GLY A 8 9.55 -21.34 4.55
C GLY A 8 10.57 -21.17 3.41
N SER A 9 10.10 -20.96 2.17
CA SER A 9 10.93 -20.58 1.02
C SER A 9 10.50 -19.23 0.47
N CYS A 10 11.42 -18.52 -0.20
CA CYS A 10 11.13 -17.24 -0.84
C CYS A 10 11.97 -17.02 -2.10
N LEU A 11 11.50 -16.12 -2.95
CA LEU A 11 12.28 -15.58 -4.06
C LEU A 11 12.74 -14.15 -3.70
N VAL A 12 13.99 -13.82 -4.00
CA VAL A 12 14.56 -12.50 -3.70
C VAL A 12 15.10 -11.82 -4.95
N ALA A 13 14.86 -10.52 -5.09
CA ALA A 13 15.43 -9.73 -6.17
C ALA A 13 16.94 -9.47 -5.99
N ASN A 14 17.41 -9.40 -4.74
CA ASN A 14 18.79 -9.05 -4.41
C ASN A 14 19.36 -10.00 -3.36
N LYS A 15 20.52 -10.60 -3.68
CA LYS A 15 21.26 -11.50 -2.76
C LYS A 15 21.84 -10.77 -1.55
N ASP A 16 22.01 -9.46 -1.60
CA ASP A 16 22.55 -8.67 -0.48
C ASP A 16 21.55 -8.59 0.69
N LEU A 17 20.29 -9.00 0.48
CA LEU A 17 19.31 -9.17 1.55
C LEU A 17 19.58 -10.41 2.42
N LEU A 18 20.47 -11.30 1.98
CA LEU A 18 20.69 -12.59 2.61
C LEU A 18 21.80 -12.54 3.66
N THR A 19 21.54 -13.15 4.80
CA THR A 19 22.56 -13.45 5.81
C THR A 19 22.79 -14.95 5.83
N ASN A 20 24.04 -15.39 5.63
CA ASN A 20 24.40 -16.81 5.52
C ASN A 20 23.56 -17.60 4.48
N GLY A 21 23.19 -16.94 3.38
CA GLY A 21 22.40 -17.54 2.30
C GLY A 21 20.89 -17.68 2.59
N LYS A 22 20.41 -17.09 3.69
CA LYS A 22 18.99 -17.11 4.08
C LYS A 22 18.43 -15.71 4.21
N LEU A 23 17.13 -15.56 4.00
CA LEU A 23 16.42 -14.31 4.26
C LEU A 23 15.82 -14.37 5.67
N HIS A 24 15.98 -13.29 6.42
CA HIS A 24 15.34 -13.12 7.73
C HIS A 24 14.28 -12.02 7.64
N LEU A 25 13.04 -12.34 7.99
CA LEU A 25 11.95 -11.40 8.11
C LEU A 25 11.37 -11.53 9.53
N GLU A 26 11.51 -10.49 10.34
CA GLU A 26 11.20 -10.54 11.77
C GLU A 26 11.89 -11.73 12.46
N ALA A 27 11.11 -12.62 13.09
CA ALA A 27 11.61 -13.83 13.74
C ALA A 27 11.71 -15.05 12.80
N TYR A 28 11.35 -14.91 11.53
CA TYR A 28 11.28 -16.00 10.56
C TYR A 28 12.52 -16.07 9.67
N GLU A 29 12.88 -17.29 9.28
CA GLU A 29 14.02 -17.58 8.42
C GLU A 29 13.54 -18.36 7.19
N TYR A 30 13.99 -17.95 6.01
CA TYR A 30 13.56 -18.51 4.72
C TYR A 30 14.73 -19.05 3.91
N ALA A 31 14.51 -20.19 3.26
CA ALA A 31 15.34 -20.64 2.14
C ALA A 31 15.09 -19.73 0.94
N ALA A 32 16.10 -18.94 0.56
CA ALA A 32 15.96 -17.91 -0.47
C ALA A 32 16.59 -18.31 -1.80
N ALA A 33 15.84 -18.14 -2.88
CA ALA A 33 16.35 -18.28 -4.24
C ALA A 33 16.40 -16.91 -4.95
N PRO A 34 17.58 -16.42 -5.38
CA PRO A 34 17.68 -15.19 -6.15
C PRO A 34 17.04 -15.35 -7.54
N VAL A 35 16.22 -14.38 -7.94
CA VAL A 35 15.56 -14.35 -9.26
C VAL A 35 15.70 -12.96 -9.88
N GLU A 36 16.52 -12.85 -10.93
CA GLU A 36 16.81 -11.57 -11.60
C GLU A 36 15.55 -10.88 -12.15
N ALA A 37 14.57 -11.67 -12.61
CA ALA A 37 13.29 -11.14 -13.11
C ALA A 37 12.50 -10.34 -12.07
N LEU A 38 12.75 -10.56 -10.77
CA LEU A 38 12.07 -9.81 -9.70
C LEU A 38 12.49 -8.35 -9.65
N GLN A 39 13.72 -8.00 -10.04
CA GLN A 39 14.12 -6.59 -10.10
C GLN A 39 13.32 -5.84 -11.18
N ALA A 40 13.09 -6.48 -12.33
CA ALA A 40 12.24 -5.92 -13.37
C ALA A 40 10.80 -5.76 -12.91
N LEU A 41 10.26 -6.73 -12.17
CA LEU A 41 8.93 -6.65 -11.57
C LEU A 41 8.84 -5.54 -10.52
N GLY A 42 9.82 -5.45 -9.61
CA GLY A 42 9.91 -4.39 -8.60
C GLY A 42 9.93 -3.00 -9.23
N LYS A 43 10.69 -2.84 -10.33
CA LYS A 43 10.68 -1.60 -11.13
C LYS A 43 9.30 -1.31 -11.72
N GLN A 44 8.63 -2.31 -12.32
CA GLN A 44 7.28 -2.14 -12.87
C GLN A 44 6.26 -1.72 -11.81
N LEU A 45 6.33 -2.33 -10.61
CA LEU A 45 5.48 -1.97 -9.48
C LEU A 45 5.78 -0.55 -9.00
N ALA A 46 7.06 -0.17 -8.88
CA ALA A 46 7.45 1.19 -8.50
C ALA A 46 6.93 2.23 -9.51
N ASP A 47 7.12 1.99 -10.81
CA ASP A 47 6.63 2.86 -11.89
C ASP A 47 5.11 3.03 -11.88
N ALA A 48 4.37 1.98 -11.53
CA ALA A 48 2.91 2.02 -11.44
C ALA A 48 2.42 2.70 -10.14
N ALA A 49 2.97 2.33 -8.99
CA ALA A 49 2.40 2.63 -7.68
C ALA A 49 2.96 3.89 -7.01
N ILE A 50 4.16 4.35 -7.39
CA ILE A 50 4.86 5.44 -6.69
C ILE A 50 5.13 6.60 -7.67
N PRO A 51 4.81 7.88 -7.35
CA PRO A 51 5.09 8.99 -8.26
C PRO A 51 6.58 9.17 -8.57
N ASP A 52 6.91 9.53 -9.80
CA ASP A 52 8.30 9.76 -10.23
C ASP A 52 8.76 11.18 -9.86
N LYS A 53 8.95 11.41 -8.55
CA LYS A 53 9.44 12.68 -8.00
C LYS A 53 10.64 12.45 -7.07
N PRO A 54 11.54 13.43 -6.90
CA PRO A 54 12.75 13.27 -6.09
C PRO A 54 12.49 12.76 -4.67
N GLU A 55 11.42 13.22 -4.03
CA GLU A 55 11.00 12.83 -2.68
C GLU A 55 10.65 11.33 -2.54
N PHE A 56 10.26 10.67 -3.63
CA PHE A 56 9.93 9.24 -3.63
C PHE A 56 11.07 8.36 -4.14
N ARG A 57 12.21 8.93 -4.54
CA ARG A 57 13.33 8.19 -5.16
C ARG A 57 13.78 7.01 -4.30
N PHE A 58 13.90 7.21 -3.00
CA PHE A 58 14.32 6.15 -2.07
C PHE A 58 13.37 4.96 -2.13
N PHE A 59 12.06 5.17 -1.99
CA PHE A 59 11.06 4.10 -2.00
C PHE A 59 10.95 3.41 -3.35
N ARG A 60 11.06 4.15 -4.46
CA ARG A 60 11.11 3.57 -5.82
C ARG A 60 12.28 2.61 -5.97
N GLN A 61 13.48 3.05 -5.57
CA GLN A 61 14.69 2.23 -5.62
C GLN A 61 14.64 1.05 -4.64
N LYS A 62 14.04 1.25 -3.47
CA LYS A 62 13.86 0.18 -2.47
C LYS A 62 12.96 -0.93 -3.00
N LEU A 63 11.80 -0.59 -3.57
CA LEU A 63 10.89 -1.59 -4.14
C LEU A 63 11.49 -2.31 -5.36
N GLU A 64 12.25 -1.60 -6.20
CA GLU A 64 12.97 -2.20 -7.32
C GLU A 64 14.00 -3.23 -6.86
N ARG A 65 14.81 -2.89 -5.84
CA ARG A 65 15.95 -3.70 -5.43
C ARG A 65 15.62 -4.78 -4.42
N ASP A 66 14.67 -4.51 -3.52
CA ASP A 66 14.45 -5.30 -2.31
C ASP A 66 13.13 -6.09 -2.36
N LEU A 67 12.58 -6.33 -3.57
CA LEU A 67 11.37 -7.13 -3.71
C LEU A 67 11.64 -8.59 -3.27
N VAL A 68 10.80 -9.07 -2.36
CA VAL A 68 10.75 -10.46 -1.88
C VAL A 68 9.38 -11.03 -2.20
N VAL A 69 9.34 -12.25 -2.72
CA VAL A 69 8.09 -12.99 -2.95
C VAL A 69 8.06 -14.19 -2.01
N LEU A 70 6.99 -14.27 -1.23
CA LEU A 70 6.74 -15.35 -0.26
C LEU A 70 5.69 -16.33 -0.81
N SER A 71 5.50 -17.45 -0.12
CA SER A 71 4.31 -18.28 -0.30
C SER A 71 3.04 -17.51 0.10
N ASP A 72 1.88 -17.92 -0.44
CA ASP A 72 0.60 -17.30 -0.07
C ASP A 72 0.34 -17.41 1.45
N THR A 73 0.69 -18.55 2.06
CA THR A 73 0.55 -18.76 3.50
C THR A 73 1.42 -17.80 4.31
N ASP A 74 2.71 -17.68 3.96
CA ASP A 74 3.65 -16.83 4.68
C ASP A 74 3.32 -15.34 4.50
N PHE A 75 2.92 -14.93 3.29
CA PHE A 75 2.46 -13.55 3.05
C PHE A 75 1.21 -13.23 3.86
N ALA A 76 0.22 -14.13 3.88
CA ALA A 76 -1.00 -13.95 4.66
C ALA A 76 -0.71 -13.80 6.15
N PHE A 77 0.24 -14.57 6.68
CA PHE A 77 0.69 -14.45 8.07
C PHE A 77 1.19 -13.04 8.40
N PHE A 78 2.08 -12.46 7.58
CA PHE A 78 2.57 -11.10 7.81
C PHE A 78 1.47 -10.05 7.62
N ALA A 79 0.58 -10.24 6.64
CA ALA A 79 -0.53 -9.32 6.41
C ALA A 79 -1.52 -9.27 7.58
N GLU A 80 -1.64 -10.35 8.36
CA GLU A 80 -2.51 -10.43 9.54
C GLU A 80 -1.79 -10.04 10.85
N HIS A 81 -0.48 -10.29 10.96
CA HIS A 81 0.21 -10.18 12.25
C HIS A 81 1.33 -9.12 12.31
N ALA A 82 1.77 -8.57 11.17
CA ALA A 82 2.80 -7.53 11.13
C ALA A 82 2.22 -6.11 10.98
N MET A 83 0.97 -5.92 11.44
CA MET A 83 0.35 -4.60 11.53
C MET A 83 0.85 -3.85 12.78
N LEU A 84 0.80 -2.51 12.73
CA LEU A 84 1.24 -1.68 13.84
C LEU A 84 0.11 -1.55 14.88
N VAL A 85 0.26 -2.21 16.03
CA VAL A 85 -0.69 -2.13 17.15
C VAL A 85 -0.18 -1.17 18.22
N GLU A 86 -0.92 -0.10 18.47
CA GLU A 86 -0.52 0.98 19.38
C GLU A 86 -1.50 1.15 20.56
N PRO A 87 -1.00 1.12 21.81
CA PRO A 87 -1.81 1.46 22.97
C PRO A 87 -2.03 2.98 23.05
N HIS A 88 -3.27 3.37 23.27
CA HIS A 88 -3.69 4.74 23.49
C HIS A 88 -4.31 4.87 24.88
N VAL A 89 -3.98 5.95 25.58
CA VAL A 89 -4.52 6.24 26.91
C VAL A 89 -5.03 7.67 26.99
N ARG A 90 -6.24 7.83 27.53
CA ARG A 90 -6.76 9.15 27.92
C ARG A 90 -6.29 9.49 29.32
N ILE A 91 -5.54 10.58 29.45
CA ILE A 91 -5.04 11.10 30.73
C ILE A 91 -6.05 12.10 31.30
N ASN A 92 -6.27 12.01 32.60
CA ASN A 92 -7.07 12.93 33.37
C ASN A 92 -6.24 14.19 33.69
N ASP A 93 -6.70 15.37 33.24
CA ASP A 93 -5.94 16.61 33.38
C ASP A 93 -5.76 17.08 34.84
N GLU A 94 -6.64 16.68 35.76
CA GLU A 94 -6.56 17.06 37.19
C GLU A 94 -5.59 16.16 37.97
N THR A 95 -5.63 14.86 37.72
CA THR A 95 -4.87 13.86 38.50
C THR A 95 -3.54 13.46 37.84
N GLY A 96 -3.40 13.68 36.52
CA GLY A 96 -2.28 13.19 35.73
C GLY A 96 -2.25 11.67 35.52
N ALA A 97 -3.28 10.95 35.96
CA ALA A 97 -3.40 9.51 35.82
C ALA A 97 -4.28 9.12 34.62
N ALA A 98 -4.22 7.85 34.20
CA ALA A 98 -5.12 7.31 33.18
C ALA A 98 -6.57 7.30 33.68
N ASP A 99 -7.50 7.77 32.86
CA ASP A 99 -8.92 7.70 33.19
C ASP A 99 -9.46 6.26 33.12
N PRO A 100 -10.39 5.87 34.01
CA PRO A 100 -11.08 4.60 33.91
C PRO A 100 -11.73 4.42 32.53
N GLY A 101 -11.43 3.31 31.85
CA GLY A 101 -11.91 3.02 30.49
C GLY A 101 -11.22 3.83 29.38
N GLY A 102 -10.19 4.62 29.69
CA GLY A 102 -9.45 5.42 28.72
C GLY A 102 -8.34 4.70 27.97
N LEU A 103 -8.04 3.43 28.31
CA LEU A 103 -7.05 2.59 27.63
C LEU A 103 -7.71 1.80 26.50
N PHE A 104 -7.18 1.92 25.29
CA PHE A 104 -7.60 1.15 24.13
C PHE A 104 -6.42 0.91 23.18
N TYR A 105 -6.61 0.03 22.20
CA TYR A 105 -5.59 -0.28 21.19
C TYR A 105 -6.13 0.05 19.80
N THR A 106 -5.25 0.53 18.94
CA THR A 106 -5.53 0.77 17.52
C THR A 106 -4.56 -0.03 16.68
N GLU A 107 -5.07 -0.70 15.66
CA GLU A 107 -4.26 -1.37 14.65
C GLU A 107 -4.17 -0.48 13.41
N ASN A 108 -2.95 -0.28 12.90
CA ASN A 108 -2.66 0.58 11.76
C ASN A 108 -1.93 -0.22 10.68
N LEU A 109 -2.35 -0.04 9.42
CA LEU A 109 -1.58 -0.52 8.27
C LEU A 109 -0.18 0.15 8.30
N PRO A 110 0.92 -0.64 8.21
CA PRO A 110 2.26 -0.09 8.23
C PRO A 110 2.47 0.95 7.12
N PRO A 111 3.32 1.97 7.38
CA PRO A 111 3.77 2.86 6.32
C PRO A 111 4.48 2.05 5.21
N GLU A 112 4.63 2.67 4.03
CA GLU A 112 5.16 2.01 2.82
C GLU A 112 4.32 0.86 2.24
N SER A 113 3.15 0.55 2.82
CA SER A 113 2.20 -0.40 2.22
C SER A 113 1.63 0.13 0.90
N ILE A 114 1.55 -0.74 -0.11
CA ILE A 114 0.92 -0.45 -1.41
C ILE A 114 -0.44 -1.15 -1.46
N LEU A 115 -1.49 -0.36 -1.63
CA LEU A 115 -2.86 -0.84 -1.84
C LEU A 115 -3.26 -0.65 -3.30
N ILE A 116 -4.03 -1.59 -3.83
CA ILE A 116 -4.54 -1.54 -5.20
C ILE A 116 -6.06 -1.72 -5.14
N ALA A 117 -6.78 -0.85 -5.85
CA ALA A 117 -8.22 -0.93 -5.98
C ALA A 117 -8.64 -0.66 -7.43
N PRO A 118 -9.61 -1.40 -7.99
CA PRO A 118 -10.16 -1.10 -9.31
C PRO A 118 -10.96 0.21 -9.27
N LEU A 119 -10.68 1.10 -10.23
CA LEU A 119 -11.42 2.34 -10.41
C LEU A 119 -12.23 2.29 -11.71
N MET A 120 -13.56 2.27 -11.58
CA MET A 120 -14.48 2.19 -12.72
C MET A 120 -15.40 3.42 -12.76
N ALA A 121 -15.67 3.93 -13.97
CA ALA A 121 -16.57 5.06 -14.18
C ALA A 121 -17.67 4.71 -15.18
N SER A 122 -18.84 5.31 -14.99
CA SER A 122 -19.93 5.33 -15.98
C SER A 122 -20.30 6.79 -16.28
N GLN A 123 -21.14 7.01 -17.30
CA GLN A 123 -21.67 8.35 -17.56
C GLN A 123 -22.37 8.94 -16.31
N VAL A 124 -22.36 10.26 -16.19
CA VAL A 124 -23.05 10.95 -15.08
C VAL A 124 -24.53 10.58 -15.08
N ARG A 125 -24.99 10.03 -13.96
CA ARG A 125 -26.38 9.63 -13.76
C ARG A 125 -27.20 10.83 -13.31
N ASN A 126 -27.58 11.69 -14.26
CA ASN A 126 -28.54 12.75 -14.02
C ASN A 126 -29.74 12.61 -14.98
N PRO A 127 -30.93 12.21 -14.49
CA PRO A 127 -32.08 11.95 -15.35
C PRO A 127 -32.60 13.21 -16.06
N LYS A 128 -32.23 14.40 -15.58
CA LYS A 128 -32.63 15.69 -16.16
C LYS A 128 -31.67 16.22 -17.22
N LYS A 129 -30.48 15.62 -17.36
CA LYS A 129 -29.44 16.12 -18.28
C LYS A 129 -29.21 15.16 -19.43
N LYS A 130 -29.46 15.60 -20.65
CA LYS A 130 -29.20 14.83 -21.87
C LYS A 130 -27.75 15.02 -22.35
N ARG A 131 -27.30 14.09 -23.19
CA ARG A 131 -26.01 14.20 -23.88
C ARG A 131 -25.89 15.54 -24.60
N GLY A 132 -24.81 16.27 -24.33
CA GLY A 132 -24.55 17.60 -24.89
C GLY A 132 -25.01 18.79 -24.02
N GLU A 133 -25.70 18.55 -22.91
CA GLU A 133 -26.11 19.60 -21.97
C GLU A 133 -25.03 19.88 -20.90
N ASN A 134 -25.02 21.09 -20.36
CA ASN A 134 -24.07 21.51 -19.32
C ASN A 134 -24.10 20.57 -18.12
N GLY A 135 -22.97 19.88 -17.86
CA GLY A 135 -22.81 18.95 -16.74
C GLY A 135 -23.18 17.49 -17.05
N TRP A 136 -23.50 17.15 -18.31
CA TRP A 136 -23.41 15.77 -18.78
C TRP A 136 -21.95 15.41 -19.09
N MET A 137 -21.52 14.21 -18.70
CA MET A 137 -20.20 13.65 -19.01
C MET A 137 -20.35 12.15 -19.27
N ASP A 138 -19.70 11.66 -20.30
CA ASP A 138 -19.53 10.22 -20.51
C ASP A 138 -18.53 9.61 -19.52
N ALA A 139 -18.39 8.28 -19.53
CA ALA A 139 -17.48 7.58 -18.63
C ALA A 139 -16.02 8.03 -18.77
N ALA A 140 -15.58 8.36 -19.99
CA ALA A 140 -14.21 8.81 -20.26
C ALA A 140 -13.94 10.18 -19.64
N ALA A 141 -14.88 11.11 -19.78
CA ALA A 141 -14.79 12.42 -19.13
C ALA A 141 -14.87 12.32 -17.59
N VAL A 142 -15.67 11.40 -17.05
CA VAL A 142 -15.74 11.16 -15.59
C VAL A 142 -14.43 10.62 -15.05
N ILE A 143 -13.86 9.56 -15.67
CA ILE A 143 -12.60 8.97 -15.19
C ILE A 143 -11.44 9.96 -15.32
N ALA A 144 -11.40 10.77 -16.38
CA ALA A 144 -10.40 11.83 -16.54
C ALA A 144 -10.49 12.88 -15.43
N LYS A 145 -11.72 13.24 -15.00
CA LYS A 145 -11.93 14.15 -13.87
C LYS A 145 -11.45 13.55 -12.55
N ILE A 146 -11.79 12.29 -12.28
CA ILE A 146 -11.33 11.60 -11.06
C ILE A 146 -9.81 11.54 -11.04
N ARG A 147 -9.18 11.11 -12.15
CA ARG A 147 -7.73 11.08 -12.29
C ARG A 147 -7.10 12.44 -12.00
N THR A 148 -7.62 13.51 -12.59
CA THR A 148 -7.13 14.87 -12.34
C THR A 148 -7.21 15.26 -10.85
N ALA A 149 -8.23 14.77 -10.14
CA ALA A 149 -8.45 15.11 -8.74
C ALA A 149 -7.54 14.33 -7.77
N ILE A 150 -7.15 13.09 -8.10
CA ILE A 150 -6.49 12.20 -7.14
C ILE A 150 -5.09 11.71 -7.56
N ASP A 151 -4.77 11.67 -8.85
CA ASP A 151 -3.48 11.15 -9.34
C ASP A 151 -2.31 12.02 -8.86
N GLU A 152 -1.32 11.37 -8.27
CA GLU A 152 -0.16 11.98 -7.60
C GLU A 152 -0.50 12.99 -6.51
N LYS A 153 -1.69 12.88 -5.91
CA LYS A 153 -2.12 13.72 -4.79
C LYS A 153 -1.99 12.99 -3.47
N LEU A 154 -1.64 13.75 -2.43
CA LEU A 154 -1.76 13.34 -1.05
C LEU A 154 -3.24 13.31 -0.68
N LEU A 155 -3.70 12.19 -0.15
CA LEU A 155 -5.07 11.94 0.28
C LEU A 155 -5.07 11.57 1.77
N GLN A 156 -6.13 11.95 2.46
CA GLN A 156 -6.45 11.51 3.81
C GLN A 156 -7.52 10.43 3.73
N VAL A 157 -7.25 9.24 4.26
CA VAL A 157 -8.17 8.10 4.27
C VAL A 157 -8.21 7.49 5.67
N GLY A 158 -9.39 7.10 6.14
CA GLY A 158 -9.56 6.49 7.46
C GLY A 158 -9.70 7.51 8.60
N GLY A 159 -9.62 7.01 9.83
CA GLY A 159 -9.69 7.79 11.07
C GLY A 159 -8.35 8.42 11.44
N ASP A 160 -8.26 8.94 12.67
CA ASP A 160 -7.00 9.37 13.30
C ASP A 160 -6.18 10.42 12.51
N ALA A 161 -6.87 11.20 11.67
CA ALA A 161 -6.27 12.26 10.88
C ALA A 161 -5.58 13.32 11.76
N THR A 162 -6.16 13.63 12.93
CA THR A 162 -5.61 14.63 13.86
C THR A 162 -4.37 14.15 14.61
N THR A 163 -4.07 12.85 14.58
CA THR A 163 -2.83 12.26 15.11
C THR A 163 -1.86 11.88 13.99
N GLY A 164 -2.13 12.27 12.75
CA GLY A 164 -1.23 12.12 11.61
C GLY A 164 -1.32 10.77 10.89
N ARG A 165 -2.37 9.98 11.11
CA ARG A 165 -2.59 8.69 10.43
C ARG A 165 -3.36 8.87 9.11
N GLY A 166 -3.29 7.87 8.24
CA GLY A 166 -4.17 7.79 7.06
C GLY A 166 -3.75 8.62 5.84
N LEU A 167 -2.53 9.17 5.84
CA LEU A 167 -1.98 9.86 4.70
C LEU A 167 -1.44 8.88 3.66
N LEU A 168 -1.91 8.99 2.42
CA LEU A 168 -1.42 8.18 1.30
C LEU A 168 -1.24 9.05 0.05
N VAL A 169 -0.39 8.61 -0.87
CA VAL A 169 -0.26 9.23 -2.19
C VAL A 169 -0.86 8.30 -3.23
N ALA A 170 -1.81 8.79 -4.02
CA ALA A 170 -2.49 7.96 -5.00
C ALA A 170 -1.78 7.98 -6.36
N ARG A 171 -1.82 6.85 -7.06
CA ARG A 171 -1.48 6.73 -8.47
C ARG A 171 -2.65 6.14 -9.21
N VAL A 172 -3.08 6.80 -10.29
CA VAL A 172 -4.14 6.30 -11.16
C VAL A 172 -3.52 5.80 -12.45
N VAL A 173 -3.45 4.48 -12.56
CA VAL A 173 -2.96 3.79 -13.75
C VAL A 173 -4.11 3.32 -14.61
N ASN A 174 -3.93 3.32 -15.93
CA ASN A 174 -4.93 2.77 -16.83
C ASN A 174 -4.89 1.23 -16.74
N GLY A 175 -6.04 0.59 -16.55
CA GLY A 175 -6.18 -0.83 -16.82
C GLY A 175 -5.95 -1.07 -18.31
N ARG A 176 -5.06 -2.00 -18.65
CA ARG A 176 -4.95 -2.53 -20.02
C ARG A 176 -6.02 -3.57 -20.27
#